data_AF-A0A7X7EDF7-F1
#
_entry.id   AF-A0A7X7EDF7-F1
#
_cell.length_a   1.000
_cell.length_b   1.000
_cell.length_c   1.000
_cell.angle_alpha   90.00
_cell.angle_beta   90.00
_cell.angle_gamma   90.00
#
_symmetry.space_group_name_H-M   'P 1'
#
loop_
_entity.id
_entity.type
_entity.pdbx_description
1 polymer ?
#
loop_
_entity_poly.entity_id
_entity_poly.type
_entity_poly.pdbx_seq_one_letter_code
_entity_poly.pdbx_strand_id
1 'polypeptide(L)'
;MMRPRYCTLLLFSFCLLLTGCSKGVSSLDQLAIQGDFERLERVAREDFSRTYQKSSLYYVALAQERLGKLEEAHASLHLYLAMTGREGTSVSAAKLAVLLGNRVADGALVIEMGLLLEEEEALDEATAKQLYQALLGARRTGDAHRIFTSYLQGSMDGPAYAKVLVESNASFSLIKEAFASLTDEQAVTLFLLASLLPNDVQRAYDYFSYAAMFESKDLDAT
;
A
#
# COMPACT_ATOMS: atom_id res chain seq x y z
N MET A 1 -20.72 16.28 -71.24
CA MET A 1 -19.59 15.48 -70.69
C MET A 1 -19.12 16.13 -69.38
N MET A 2 -19.79 15.82 -68.27
CA MET A 2 -19.41 16.32 -66.95
C MET A 2 -18.25 15.48 -66.40
N ARG A 3 -17.20 16.17 -65.95
CA ARG A 3 -15.91 15.59 -65.54
C ARG A 3 -16.09 14.68 -64.30
N PRO A 4 -15.53 13.46 -64.29
CA PRO A 4 -15.63 12.51 -63.16
C PRO A 4 -14.79 12.91 -61.93
N ARG A 5 -14.17 14.11 -61.93
CA ARG A 5 -13.27 14.60 -60.86
C ARG A 5 -14.00 15.22 -59.67
N TYR A 6 -15.28 15.54 -59.80
CA TYR A 6 -16.06 16.12 -58.69
C TYR A 6 -16.69 15.06 -57.78
N CYS A 7 -16.95 13.85 -58.29
CA CYS A 7 -17.51 12.75 -57.49
C CYS A 7 -16.49 12.17 -56.50
N THR A 8 -15.20 12.14 -56.85
CA THR A 8 -14.15 11.63 -55.95
C THR A 8 -13.85 12.58 -54.79
N LEU A 9 -13.97 13.90 -54.99
CA LEU A 9 -13.81 14.89 -53.93
C LEU A 9 -15.00 14.93 -52.96
N LEU A 10 -16.22 14.67 -53.45
CA LEU A 10 -17.40 14.51 -52.59
C LEU A 10 -17.34 13.23 -51.72
N LEU A 11 -16.80 12.14 -52.27
CA LEU A 11 -16.58 10.89 -51.51
C LEU A 11 -15.53 11.06 -50.40
N PHE A 12 -14.45 11.80 -50.65
CA PHE A 12 -13.44 12.09 -49.63
C PHE A 12 -13.96 13.04 -48.54
N SER A 13 -14.84 13.99 -48.91
CA SER A 13 -15.52 14.87 -47.95
C SER A 13 -16.57 14.15 -47.10
N PHE A 14 -17.19 13.08 -47.62
CA PHE A 14 -18.20 12.30 -46.89
C PHE A 14 -17.55 11.30 -45.91
N CYS A 15 -16.37 10.75 -46.24
CA CYS A 15 -15.62 9.86 -45.32
C CYS A 15 -15.08 10.59 -44.07
N LEU A 16 -14.89 11.92 -44.13
CA LEU A 16 -14.47 12.73 -42.97
C LEU A 16 -15.63 13.16 -42.06
N LEU A 17 -16.89 12.94 -42.47
CA LEU A 17 -18.09 13.23 -41.66
C LEU A 17 -18.65 11.97 -40.97
N LEU A 18 -18.08 10.79 -41.27
CA LEU A 18 -18.45 9.51 -40.65
C LEU A 18 -17.50 9.08 -39.52
N THR A 19 -16.55 9.91 -39.12
CA THR A 19 -15.98 9.82 -37.77
C THR A 19 -17.03 10.33 -36.80
N GLY A 20 -17.97 9.46 -36.46
CA GLY A 20 -18.92 9.70 -35.40
C GLY A 20 -18.13 10.08 -34.14
N CYS A 21 -18.28 11.33 -33.71
CA CYS A 21 -17.99 11.72 -32.34
C CYS A 21 -18.84 10.81 -31.45
N SER A 22 -18.24 9.74 -30.93
CA SER A 22 -18.88 8.95 -29.89
C SER A 22 -19.16 9.93 -28.74
N LYS A 23 -20.45 10.09 -28.40
CA LYS A 23 -20.86 10.85 -27.22
C LYS A 23 -20.01 10.35 -26.05
N GLY A 24 -19.29 11.29 -25.44
CA GLY A 24 -18.18 11.07 -24.52
C GLY A 24 -18.39 9.86 -23.62
N VAL A 25 -17.66 8.78 -23.91
CA VAL A 25 -17.39 7.77 -22.90
C VAL A 25 -16.63 8.52 -21.81
N SER A 26 -17.27 8.70 -20.65
CA SER A 26 -16.59 9.26 -19.49
C SER A 26 -15.29 8.50 -19.31
N SER A 27 -14.16 9.20 -19.32
CA SER A 27 -12.88 8.54 -19.14
C SER A 27 -12.91 7.76 -17.82
N LEU A 28 -12.20 6.64 -17.74
CA LEU A 28 -12.17 5.82 -16.52
C LEU A 28 -11.77 6.67 -15.30
N ASP A 29 -10.90 7.66 -15.48
CA ASP A 29 -10.57 8.69 -14.49
C ASP A 29 -11.79 9.47 -13.99
N GLN A 30 -12.64 9.96 -14.90
CA GLN A 30 -13.83 10.72 -14.52
C GLN A 30 -14.80 9.86 -13.71
N LEU A 31 -14.98 8.61 -14.10
CA LEU A 31 -15.83 7.68 -13.35
C LEU A 31 -15.25 7.37 -11.96
N ALA A 32 -13.93 7.23 -11.85
CA ALA A 32 -13.26 7.05 -10.56
C ALA A 32 -13.42 8.27 -9.64
N ILE A 33 -13.30 9.49 -10.18
CA ILE A 33 -13.48 10.74 -9.42
C ILE A 33 -14.95 10.92 -8.97
N GLN A 34 -15.90 10.52 -9.81
CA GLN A 34 -17.33 10.60 -9.49
C GLN A 34 -17.78 9.60 -8.43
N GLY A 35 -16.97 8.57 -8.15
CA GLY A 35 -17.27 7.54 -7.16
C GLY A 35 -18.35 6.53 -7.60
N ASP A 36 -18.73 6.51 -8.88
CA ASP A 36 -19.63 5.51 -9.45
C ASP A 36 -18.84 4.22 -9.75
N PHE A 37 -18.46 3.51 -8.69
CA PHE A 37 -17.57 2.36 -8.77
C PHE A 37 -18.21 1.15 -9.46
N GLU A 38 -19.52 0.97 -9.36
CA GLU A 38 -20.23 -0.10 -10.09
C GLU A 38 -20.15 0.12 -11.61
N ARG A 39 -20.37 1.36 -12.06
CA ARG A 39 -20.22 1.72 -13.47
C ARG A 39 -18.76 1.68 -13.91
N LEU A 40 -17.83 2.13 -13.07
CA LEU A 40 -16.41 2.06 -13.34
C LEU A 40 -15.96 0.61 -13.58
N GLU A 41 -16.34 -0.33 -12.70
CA GLU A 41 -16.00 -1.75 -12.84
C GLU A 41 -16.49 -2.29 -14.18
N ARG A 42 -17.76 -2.03 -14.52
CA ARG A 42 -18.37 -2.53 -15.75
C ARG A 42 -17.70 -1.96 -17.00
N VAL A 43 -17.51 -0.63 -17.06
CA VAL A 43 -16.92 0.04 -18.23
C VAL A 43 -15.45 -0.35 -18.39
N ALA A 44 -14.69 -0.42 -17.30
CA ALA A 44 -13.29 -0.83 -17.34
C ALA A 44 -13.11 -2.30 -17.75
N ARG A 45 -13.97 -3.20 -17.26
CA ARG A 45 -13.97 -4.62 -17.69
C ARG A 45 -14.31 -4.77 -19.17
N GLU A 46 -15.34 -4.06 -19.63
CA GLU A 46 -15.74 -4.08 -21.03
C GLU A 46 -14.63 -3.53 -21.94
N ASP A 47 -14.00 -2.43 -21.55
CA ASP A 47 -12.86 -1.88 -22.27
C ASP A 47 -11.70 -2.88 -22.33
N PHE A 48 -11.28 -3.45 -21.20
CA PHE A 48 -10.23 -4.46 -21.17
C PHE A 48 -10.54 -5.67 -22.07
N SER A 49 -11.77 -6.18 -22.05
CA SER A 49 -12.17 -7.32 -22.88
C SER A 49 -12.09 -7.04 -24.38
N ARG A 50 -12.20 -5.77 -24.79
CA ARG A 50 -12.17 -5.35 -26.20
C ARG A 50 -10.78 -4.94 -26.65
N THR A 51 -10.03 -4.26 -25.79
CA THR A 51 -8.78 -3.58 -26.15
C THR A 51 -7.54 -4.27 -25.60
N TYR A 52 -7.70 -5.13 -24.58
CA TYR A 52 -6.61 -5.70 -23.77
C TYR A 52 -5.68 -4.63 -23.17
N GLN A 53 -6.17 -3.39 -23.01
CA GLN A 53 -5.38 -2.32 -22.41
C GLN A 53 -5.20 -2.57 -20.91
N LYS A 54 -3.94 -2.74 -20.50
CA LYS A 54 -3.57 -2.98 -19.10
C LYS A 54 -4.13 -1.92 -18.15
N SER A 55 -4.14 -0.64 -18.54
CA SER A 55 -4.69 0.46 -17.71
C SER A 55 -6.12 0.21 -17.24
N SER A 56 -6.93 -0.48 -18.04
CA SER A 56 -8.32 -0.78 -17.71
C SER A 56 -8.41 -1.76 -16.52
N LEU A 57 -7.47 -2.70 -16.38
CA LEU A 57 -7.39 -3.59 -15.21
C LEU A 57 -7.12 -2.85 -13.90
N TYR A 58 -6.34 -1.76 -13.92
CA TYR A 58 -6.15 -0.94 -12.73
C TYR A 58 -7.49 -0.36 -12.25
N TYR A 59 -8.33 0.16 -13.15
CA TYR A 59 -9.64 0.68 -12.77
C TYR A 59 -10.62 -0.41 -12.35
N VAL A 60 -10.52 -1.61 -12.92
CA VAL A 60 -11.27 -2.78 -12.45
C VAL A 60 -10.90 -3.10 -11.00
N ALA A 61 -9.60 -3.20 -10.70
CA ALA A 61 -9.12 -3.46 -9.34
C ALA A 61 -9.53 -2.36 -8.37
N LEU A 62 -9.39 -1.09 -8.76
CA LEU A 62 -9.80 0.06 -7.95
C LEU A 62 -11.29 0.01 -7.64
N ALA A 63 -12.14 -0.22 -8.65
CA ALA A 63 -13.58 -0.31 -8.45
C ALA A 63 -13.95 -1.46 -7.52
N GLN A 64 -13.34 -2.63 -7.70
CA GLN A 64 -13.58 -3.82 -6.88
C GLN A 64 -13.15 -3.61 -5.43
N GLU A 65 -12.00 -2.96 -5.19
CA GLU A 65 -11.55 -2.59 -3.85
C GLU A 65 -12.59 -1.70 -3.15
N ARG A 66 -13.10 -0.68 -3.86
CA ARG A 66 -14.11 0.25 -3.32
C ARG A 66 -15.48 -0.39 -3.08
N LEU A 67 -15.78 -1.45 -3.81
CA LEU A 67 -17.00 -2.27 -3.63
C LEU A 67 -16.81 -3.39 -2.59
N GLY A 68 -15.63 -3.51 -1.96
CA GLY A 68 -15.35 -4.53 -0.96
C GLY A 68 -15.09 -5.94 -1.52
N LYS A 69 -14.91 -6.06 -2.84
CA LYS A 69 -14.60 -7.31 -3.56
C LYS A 69 -13.09 -7.55 -3.54
N LEU A 70 -12.54 -7.81 -2.34
CA LEU A 70 -11.10 -7.74 -2.09
C LEU A 70 -10.30 -8.79 -2.88
N GLU A 71 -10.78 -10.03 -2.94
CA GLU A 71 -10.12 -11.12 -3.68
C GLU A 71 -10.12 -10.86 -5.18
N GLU A 72 -11.25 -10.39 -5.73
CA GLU A 72 -11.34 -10.02 -7.14
C GLU A 72 -10.46 -8.81 -7.49
N ALA A 73 -10.42 -7.82 -6.59
CA ALA A 73 -9.57 -6.65 -6.74
C ALA A 73 -8.09 -7.05 -6.78
N HIS A 74 -7.67 -7.91 -5.85
CA HIS A 74 -6.31 -8.44 -5.78
C HIS A 74 -5.94 -9.22 -7.03
N ALA A 75 -6.81 -10.11 -7.53
CA ALA A 75 -6.58 -10.86 -8.76
C ALA A 75 -6.46 -9.94 -9.99
N SER A 76 -7.36 -8.97 -10.13
CA SER A 76 -7.34 -8.00 -11.24
C SER A 76 -6.07 -7.13 -11.20
N LEU A 77 -5.63 -6.74 -10.01
CA LEU A 77 -4.42 -5.95 -9.83
C LEU A 77 -3.15 -6.77 -10.12
N HIS A 78 -3.09 -8.03 -9.71
CA HIS A 78 -1.98 -8.92 -10.04
C HIS A 78 -1.83 -9.08 -11.56
N LEU A 79 -2.94 -9.25 -12.29
CA LEU A 79 -2.91 -9.29 -13.74
C LEU A 79 -2.41 -7.96 -14.33
N TYR A 80 -2.86 -6.82 -13.80
CA TYR A 80 -2.35 -5.51 -14.19
C TYR A 80 -0.83 -5.41 -14.00
N LEU A 81 -0.32 -5.78 -12.83
CA LEU A 81 1.11 -5.72 -12.49
C LEU A 81 1.92 -6.65 -13.38
N ALA A 82 1.45 -7.87 -13.62
CA ALA A 82 2.10 -8.83 -14.51
C ALA A 82 2.19 -8.34 -15.96
N MET A 83 1.15 -7.68 -16.48
CA MET A 83 1.15 -7.07 -17.82
C MET A 83 1.97 -5.78 -17.91
N THR A 84 2.10 -5.08 -16.79
CA THR A 84 2.76 -3.77 -16.74
C THR A 84 4.26 -3.88 -16.51
N GLY A 85 4.68 -4.88 -15.72
CA GLY A 85 6.03 -4.99 -15.20
C GLY A 85 6.30 -3.95 -14.11
N ARG A 86 7.41 -4.14 -13.38
CA ARG A 86 7.81 -3.26 -12.27
C ARG A 86 7.98 -1.81 -12.72
N GLU A 87 8.80 -1.56 -13.75
CA GLU A 87 9.12 -0.20 -14.25
C GLU A 87 7.90 0.55 -14.81
N GLY A 88 6.85 -0.16 -15.24
CA GLY A 88 5.64 0.46 -15.77
C GLY A 88 4.58 0.76 -14.70
N THR A 89 4.79 0.29 -13.45
CA THR A 89 3.78 0.35 -12.41
C THR A 89 3.65 1.78 -11.89
N SER A 90 2.48 2.40 -12.10
CA SER A 90 2.22 3.74 -11.58
C SER A 90 2.19 3.77 -10.06
N VAL A 91 2.54 4.93 -9.48
CA VAL A 91 2.45 5.18 -8.02
C VAL A 91 1.07 4.80 -7.47
N SER A 92 -0.01 5.18 -8.17
CA SER A 92 -1.37 4.86 -7.72
C SER A 92 -1.65 3.36 -7.69
N ALA A 93 -1.12 2.60 -8.66
CA ALA A 93 -1.26 1.15 -8.68
C ALA A 93 -0.42 0.48 -7.59
N ALA A 94 0.81 0.95 -7.35
CA ALA A 94 1.64 0.45 -6.27
C ALA A 94 1.01 0.72 -4.89
N LYS A 95 0.43 1.91 -4.67
CA LYS A 95 -0.32 2.22 -3.43
C LYS A 95 -1.55 1.33 -3.25
N LEU A 96 -2.30 1.08 -4.33
CA LEU A 96 -3.43 0.15 -4.31
C LEU A 96 -2.98 -1.29 -4.01
N ALA A 97 -1.82 -1.70 -4.53
CA ALA A 97 -1.25 -3.03 -4.29
C ALA A 97 -0.81 -3.22 -2.85
N VAL A 98 -0.16 -2.23 -2.24
CA VAL A 98 0.16 -2.22 -0.81
C VAL A 98 -1.12 -2.35 0.03
N LEU A 99 -2.13 -1.53 -0.28
CA LEU A 99 -3.42 -1.56 0.43
C LEU A 99 -4.10 -2.93 0.34
N LEU A 100 -4.26 -3.45 -0.88
CA LEU A 100 -4.94 -4.73 -1.11
C LEU A 100 -4.14 -5.89 -0.54
N GLY A 101 -2.84 -5.94 -0.78
CA GLY A 101 -1.94 -6.97 -0.25
C GLY A 101 -2.02 -7.06 1.27
N ASN A 102 -2.05 -5.93 1.97
CA ASN A 102 -2.23 -5.91 3.42
C ASN A 102 -3.60 -6.48 3.85
N ARG A 103 -4.67 -6.18 3.11
CA ARG A 103 -6.03 -6.65 3.44
C ARG A 103 -6.24 -8.15 3.15
N VAL A 104 -5.55 -8.71 2.16
CA VAL A 104 -5.62 -10.14 1.83
C VAL A 104 -4.45 -10.95 2.39
N ALA A 105 -3.65 -10.36 3.28
CA ALA A 105 -2.46 -10.97 3.89
C ALA A 105 -1.37 -11.43 2.89
N ASP A 106 -1.30 -10.80 1.71
CA ASP A 106 -0.21 -10.97 0.74
C ASP A 106 0.96 -10.04 1.09
N GLY A 107 1.72 -10.45 2.10
CA GLY A 107 2.87 -9.68 2.59
C GLY A 107 4.00 -9.52 1.56
N ALA A 108 4.12 -10.44 0.60
CA ALA A 108 5.12 -10.36 -0.46
C ALA A 108 4.81 -9.19 -1.40
N LEU A 109 3.55 -9.06 -1.83
CA LEU A 109 3.11 -7.93 -2.65
C LEU A 109 3.29 -6.58 -1.93
N VAL A 110 2.95 -6.52 -0.63
CA VAL A 110 3.14 -5.31 0.18
C VAL A 110 4.61 -4.90 0.22
N ILE A 111 5.52 -5.85 0.43
CA ILE A 111 6.95 -5.59 0.45
C ILE A 111 7.45 -5.13 -0.92
N GLU A 112 7.09 -5.83 -1.99
CA GLU A 112 7.55 -5.50 -3.34
C GLU A 112 7.12 -4.10 -3.76
N MET A 113 5.83 -3.79 -3.61
CA MET A 113 5.26 -2.53 -4.06
C MET A 113 5.58 -1.38 -3.09
N GLY A 114 5.73 -1.65 -1.79
CA GLY A 114 6.19 -0.66 -0.83
C GLY A 114 7.64 -0.24 -1.08
N LEU A 115 8.54 -1.18 -1.39
CA LEU A 115 9.92 -0.86 -1.75
C LEU A 115 10.00 -0.12 -3.09
N LEU A 116 9.15 -0.46 -4.07
CA LEU A 116 9.05 0.31 -5.30
C LEU A 116 8.63 1.76 -5.03
N LEU A 117 7.63 1.98 -4.17
CA LEU A 117 7.21 3.33 -3.78
C LEU A 117 8.32 4.11 -3.08
N GLU A 118 9.14 3.43 -2.28
CA GLU A 118 10.31 4.04 -1.66
C GLU A 118 11.35 4.48 -2.69
N GLU A 119 11.70 3.60 -3.63
CA GLU A 119 12.65 3.89 -4.71
C GLU A 119 12.21 5.07 -5.57
N GLU A 120 10.90 5.21 -5.80
CA GLU A 120 10.28 6.30 -6.56
C GLU A 120 10.01 7.57 -5.71
N GLU A 121 10.49 7.62 -4.47
CA GLU A 121 10.27 8.72 -3.52
C GLU A 121 8.76 9.06 -3.30
N ALA A 122 7.89 8.07 -3.50
CA ALA A 122 6.43 8.19 -3.47
C ALA A 122 5.77 7.49 -2.26
N LEU A 123 6.59 6.90 -1.39
CA LEU A 123 6.16 6.26 -0.14
C LEU A 123 5.65 7.32 0.84
N ASP A 124 4.38 7.20 1.22
CA ASP A 124 3.76 8.04 2.25
C ASP A 124 3.65 7.28 3.57
N GLU A 125 3.27 7.98 4.64
CA GLU A 125 3.19 7.39 5.98
C GLU A 125 2.26 6.15 6.03
N ALA A 126 1.12 6.20 5.32
CA ALA A 126 0.15 5.12 5.34
C ALA A 126 0.68 3.86 4.66
N THR A 127 1.35 4.01 3.52
CA THR A 127 2.01 2.90 2.83
C THR A 127 3.28 2.44 3.54
N ALA A 128 4.06 3.35 4.12
CA ALA A 128 5.24 3.04 4.93
C ALA A 128 4.88 2.17 6.15
N LYS A 129 3.76 2.45 6.82
CA LYS A 129 3.28 1.63 7.95
C LYS A 129 2.98 0.20 7.52
N GLN A 130 2.30 0.02 6.39
CA GLN A 130 1.96 -1.32 5.87
C GLN A 130 3.22 -2.08 5.43
N LEU A 131 4.14 -1.39 4.74
CA LEU A 131 5.45 -1.94 4.37
C LEU A 131 6.24 -2.38 5.61
N TYR A 132 6.31 -1.53 6.63
CA TYR A 132 7.00 -1.83 7.89
C TYR A 132 6.46 -3.11 8.54
N GLN A 133 5.14 -3.23 8.67
CA GLN A 133 4.49 -4.42 9.21
C GLN A 133 4.79 -5.68 8.39
N ALA A 134 4.75 -5.58 7.06
CA ALA A 134 5.05 -6.71 6.19
C ALA A 134 6.54 -7.13 6.28
N LEU A 135 7.47 -6.17 6.35
CA LEU A 135 8.90 -6.44 6.52
C LEU A 135 9.20 -7.16 7.84
N LEU A 136 8.53 -6.77 8.93
CA LEU A 136 8.63 -7.46 10.21
C LEU A 136 8.10 -8.89 10.14
N GLY A 137 6.92 -9.09 9.51
CA GLY A 137 6.36 -10.41 9.26
C GLY A 137 7.30 -11.31 8.45
N ALA A 138 8.03 -10.73 7.49
CA ALA A 138 9.05 -11.40 6.70
C ALA A 138 10.43 -11.50 7.39
N ARG A 139 10.55 -11.09 8.66
CA ARG A 139 11.80 -11.05 9.45
C ARG A 139 12.92 -10.21 8.81
N ARG A 140 12.58 -9.25 7.95
CA ARG A 140 13.51 -8.27 7.35
C ARG A 140 13.68 -7.07 8.27
N THR A 141 14.19 -7.32 9.48
CA THR A 141 14.24 -6.32 10.56
C THR A 141 15.10 -5.11 10.26
N GLY A 142 16.19 -5.26 9.49
CA GLY A 142 17.04 -4.15 9.04
C GLY A 142 16.29 -3.19 8.11
N ASP A 143 15.56 -3.72 7.13
CA ASP A 143 14.74 -2.92 6.24
C ASP A 143 13.58 -2.26 7.01
N ALA A 144 12.95 -3.01 7.91
CA ALA A 144 11.88 -2.49 8.75
C ALA A 144 12.34 -1.29 9.60
N HIS A 145 13.52 -1.39 10.22
CA HIS A 145 14.10 -0.29 10.99
C HIS A 145 14.36 0.94 10.11
N ARG A 146 14.93 0.74 8.91
CA ARG A 146 15.19 1.80 7.95
C ARG A 146 13.91 2.52 7.52
N ILE A 147 12.86 1.79 7.13
CA ILE A 147 11.55 2.37 6.77
C ILE A 147 11.01 3.19 7.95
N PHE A 148 11.10 2.66 9.16
CA PHE A 148 10.62 3.35 10.34
C PHE A 148 11.35 4.68 10.57
N THR A 149 12.69 4.68 10.59
CA THR A 149 13.50 5.89 10.83
C THR A 149 13.31 6.94 9.75
N SER A 150 13.09 6.52 8.51
CA SER A 150 12.97 7.42 7.36
C SER A 150 11.57 8.01 7.18
N TYR A 151 10.51 7.26 7.52
CA TYR A 151 9.14 7.63 7.17
C TYR A 151 8.15 7.70 8.34
N LEU A 152 8.42 7.05 9.48
CA LEU A 152 7.44 6.89 10.57
C LEU A 152 7.87 7.57 11.88
N GLN A 153 9.17 7.76 12.12
CA GLN A 153 9.67 8.34 13.37
C GLN A 153 9.17 9.77 13.63
N GLY A 154 8.90 10.54 12.57
CA GLY A 154 8.39 11.92 12.68
C GLY A 154 6.87 12.03 12.86
N SER A 155 6.12 10.94 12.60
CA SER A 155 4.65 10.93 12.61
C SER A 155 4.05 10.06 13.72
N MET A 156 4.83 9.13 14.28
CA MET A 156 4.44 8.30 15.42
C MET A 156 5.06 8.87 16.70
N ASP A 157 4.26 9.01 17.76
CA ASP A 157 4.80 9.32 19.07
C ASP A 157 5.68 8.16 19.60
N GLY A 158 6.61 8.47 20.50
CA GLY A 158 7.54 7.48 21.08
C GLY A 158 6.84 6.20 21.58
N PRO A 159 5.68 6.27 22.26
CA PRO A 159 4.94 5.08 22.69
C PRO A 159 4.47 4.20 21.55
N ALA A 160 3.95 4.78 20.47
CA ALA A 160 3.52 4.02 19.31
C ALA A 160 4.70 3.33 18.62
N TYR A 161 5.89 3.95 18.58
CA TYR A 161 7.13 3.30 18.11
C TYR A 161 7.47 2.05 18.93
N ALA A 162 7.58 2.22 20.25
CA ALA A 162 7.96 1.15 21.15
C ALA A 162 6.92 0.02 21.16
N LYS A 163 5.63 0.34 20.98
CA LYS A 163 4.56 -0.65 20.79
C LYS A 163 4.81 -1.56 19.59
N VAL A 164 5.12 -1.00 18.42
CA VAL A 164 5.31 -1.84 17.24
C VAL A 164 6.55 -2.72 17.38
N LEU A 165 7.63 -2.22 18.01
CA LEU A 165 8.80 -3.06 18.28
C LEU A 165 8.49 -4.24 19.20
N VAL A 166 7.64 -4.04 20.21
CA VAL A 166 7.19 -5.09 21.12
C VAL A 166 6.35 -6.14 20.37
N GLU A 167 5.39 -5.70 19.55
CA GLU A 167 4.49 -6.59 18.81
C GLU A 167 5.19 -7.36 17.67
N SER A 168 6.26 -6.80 17.12
CA SER A 168 6.93 -7.31 15.92
C SER A 168 8.09 -8.26 16.18
N ASN A 169 8.31 -8.66 17.43
CA ASN A 169 9.44 -9.51 17.83
C ASN A 169 10.80 -8.93 17.41
N ALA A 170 10.94 -7.59 17.40
CA ALA A 170 12.19 -6.88 17.04
C ALA A 170 13.37 -7.24 17.98
N SER A 171 14.61 -6.85 17.65
CA SER A 171 15.72 -7.12 18.57
C SER A 171 15.53 -6.37 19.90
N PHE A 172 15.90 -7.01 21.01
CA PHE A 172 15.71 -6.40 22.33
C PHE A 172 16.54 -5.11 22.52
N SER A 173 17.65 -4.96 21.79
CA SER A 173 18.44 -3.71 21.78
C SER A 173 17.60 -2.53 21.29
N LEU A 174 16.87 -2.70 20.18
CA LEU A 174 16.02 -1.65 19.62
C LEU A 174 14.86 -1.29 20.56
N ILE A 175 14.32 -2.29 21.25
CA ILE A 175 13.27 -2.07 22.24
C ILE A 175 13.79 -1.22 23.41
N LYS A 176 15.00 -1.49 23.93
CA LYS A 176 15.59 -0.68 24.99
C LYS A 176 15.83 0.77 24.56
N GLU A 177 16.33 0.97 23.34
CA GLU A 177 16.52 2.32 22.78
C GLU A 177 15.20 3.07 22.64
N ALA A 178 14.14 2.37 22.23
CA ALA A 178 12.80 2.95 22.12
C ALA A 178 12.20 3.30 23.49
N PHE A 179 12.41 2.46 24.50
CA PHE A 179 11.92 2.69 25.86
C PHE A 179 12.64 3.84 26.57
N ALA A 180 13.89 4.14 26.18
CA ALA A 180 14.69 5.18 26.82
C ALA A 180 14.11 6.61 26.63
N SER A 181 13.25 6.83 25.64
CA SER A 181 12.59 8.11 25.37
C SER A 181 11.15 8.19 25.89
N LEU A 182 10.65 7.14 26.56
CA LEU A 182 9.29 7.06 27.08
C LEU A 182 9.21 7.59 28.52
N THR A 183 8.01 8.03 28.91
CA THR A 183 7.68 8.17 30.33
C THR A 183 7.50 6.80 30.97
N ASP A 184 7.62 6.72 32.30
CA ASP A 184 7.47 5.46 33.02
C ASP A 184 6.08 4.85 32.82
N GLU A 185 5.02 5.66 32.77
CA GLU A 185 3.65 5.21 32.49
C GLU A 185 3.52 4.55 31.11
N GLN A 186 4.19 5.13 30.10
CA GLN A 186 4.22 4.59 28.74
C GLN A 186 5.03 3.28 28.70
N ALA A 187 6.19 3.23 29.35
CA ALA A 187 7.02 2.04 29.44
C ALA A 187 6.28 0.88 30.15
N VAL A 188 5.61 1.14 31.28
CA VAL A 188 4.80 0.16 32.02
C VAL A 188 3.69 -0.42 31.16
N THR A 189 2.97 0.43 30.41
CA THR A 189 1.91 -0.01 29.50
C THR A 189 2.44 -0.99 28.44
N LEU A 190 3.66 -0.75 27.94
CA LEU A 190 4.30 -1.59 26.94
C LEU A 190 4.91 -2.87 27.52
N PHE A 191 5.42 -2.85 28.75
CA PHE A 191 5.82 -4.07 29.45
C PHE A 191 4.62 -4.99 29.71
N LEU A 192 3.48 -4.42 30.09
CA LEU A 192 2.24 -5.17 30.23
C LEU A 192 1.83 -5.80 28.90
N LEU A 193 1.85 -5.03 27.81
CA LEU A 193 1.61 -5.57 26.47
C LEU A 193 2.56 -6.71 26.12
N ALA A 194 3.87 -6.52 26.34
CA ALA A 194 4.88 -7.53 26.08
C ALA A 194 4.60 -8.83 26.85
N SER A 195 4.14 -8.75 28.10
CA SER A 195 3.80 -9.92 28.93
C SER A 195 2.63 -10.74 28.38
N LEU A 196 1.73 -10.13 27.61
CA LEU A 196 0.56 -10.77 27.01
C LEU A 196 0.87 -11.42 25.65
N LEU A 197 2.02 -11.09 25.06
CA LEU A 197 2.45 -11.66 23.79
C LEU A 197 3.16 -13.02 24.00
N PRO A 198 2.99 -13.96 23.06
CA PRO A 198 3.71 -15.23 23.09
C PRO A 198 5.20 -14.98 22.82
N ASN A 199 5.99 -14.98 23.90
CA ASN A 199 7.45 -14.84 23.87
C ASN A 199 8.12 -16.19 24.18
N ASP A 200 9.31 -16.40 23.62
CA ASP A 200 10.19 -17.46 24.12
C ASP A 200 10.77 -17.11 25.50
N VAL A 201 11.38 -18.10 26.17
CA VAL A 201 11.90 -17.96 27.54
C VAL A 201 12.95 -16.86 27.64
N GLN A 202 13.84 -16.75 26.64
CA GLN A 202 14.91 -15.76 26.65
C GLN A 202 14.34 -14.36 26.53
N ARG A 203 13.40 -14.17 25.62
CA ARG A 203 12.77 -12.88 25.37
C ARG A 203 11.89 -12.43 26.54
N ALA A 204 11.15 -13.36 27.17
CA ALA A 204 10.41 -13.06 28.39
C ALA A 204 11.33 -12.63 29.53
N TYR A 205 12.50 -13.28 29.67
CA TYR A 205 13.52 -12.90 30.64
C TYR A 205 14.14 -11.52 30.35
N ASP A 206 14.40 -11.21 29.08
CA ASP A 206 14.92 -9.90 28.67
C ASP A 206 13.94 -8.77 29.07
N TYR A 207 12.63 -8.93 28.79
CA TYR A 207 11.61 -7.98 29.22
C TYR A 207 11.52 -7.87 30.75
N PHE A 208 11.52 -8.99 31.47
CA PHE A 208 11.46 -9.01 32.93
C PHE A 208 12.66 -8.29 33.56
N SER A 209 13.87 -8.62 33.13
CA SER A 209 15.11 -8.04 33.65
C SER A 209 15.18 -6.53 33.38
N TYR A 210 14.72 -6.08 32.22
CA TYR A 210 14.69 -4.67 31.90
C TYR A 210 13.59 -3.90 32.65
N ALA A 211 12.42 -4.49 32.86
CA ALA A 211 11.37 -3.91 33.71
C ALA A 211 11.83 -3.75 35.16
N ALA A 212 12.56 -4.72 35.71
CA ALA A 212 13.13 -4.63 37.06
C ALA A 212 14.15 -3.46 37.19
N MET A 213 14.86 -3.10 36.12
CA MET A 213 15.74 -1.92 36.12
C MET A 213 14.97 -0.60 36.20
N PHE A 214 13.74 -0.54 35.67
CA PHE A 214 12.87 0.64 35.80
C PHE A 214 12.43 0.84 37.26
N GLU A 215 12.02 -0.24 37.95
CA GLU A 215 11.67 -0.17 39.39
C GLU A 215 12.85 0.31 40.27
N SER A 216 14.08 -0.10 39.95
CA SER A 216 15.26 0.35 40.71
C SER A 216 15.62 1.82 40.51
N LYS A 217 15.28 2.40 39.34
CA LYS A 217 15.62 3.80 39.02
C LYS A 217 14.79 4.80 39.81
N ASP A 218 13.52 4.47 40.09
CA ASP A 218 12.64 5.30 40.91
C ASP A 218 12.99 5.23 42.39
N LEU A 219 13.50 4.08 42.87
CA LEU A 219 13.91 3.90 44.26
C LEU A 219 15.20 4.65 44.62
N ASP A 220 16.11 4.85 43.67
CA ASP A 220 17.35 5.61 43.88
C ASP A 220 17.19 7.13 43.67
N ALA A 221 16.04 7.59 43.16
CA ALA A 221 15.72 9.00 42.92
C ALA A 221 14.92 9.68 44.05
N THR A 222 14.46 8.91 45.04
CA THR A 222 13.81 9.37 46.29
C THR A 222 14.75 9.33 47.49
#